data_AF-A0AAD8FIQ1-F1
#
_entry.id   AF-A0AAD8FIQ1-F1
#
_cell.length_a   1.000
_cell.length_b   1.000
_cell.length_c   1.000
_cell.angle_alpha   90.00
_cell.angle_beta   90.00
_cell.angle_gamma   90.00
#
_symmetry.space_group_name_H-M   'P 1'
#
loop_
_entity.id
_entity.type
_entity.pdbx_description
1 polymer ?
#
loop_
_entity_poly.entity_id
_entity_poly.type
_entity_poly.pdbx_seq_one_letter_code
_entity_poly.pdbx_strand_id
1 'polypeptide(L)'
;MSGKPKKKELINASTPEVFDLEQQFILRLPTEAAAQLHEDLKETSNVQLKDKLSIDMKSDMRKGYVRYGVDIFSAKLLDLPCIIESLKTVDKKTFYKTADICQMLVCKTDEDWAQEERDSPRKKDKEKKFSWNHGITPSLKNVRKRRFRKTLKKKYMDQPEVEKEVRRLFRYDAEAIDVKYEIIVDDEKSLSDSGTSQTQDAAASASNSQQHLMRTETQTSMDIASFFGDISSSEDEDDDEKDVNIMDSGEDDASRDPNTPRGGMSALDNGGAERQERGMTDNETAELQEKLKELEKQLDEIRERRSHQEDQLATMEDDSLKGELQEALNQVVHEENEKEREMEILSAMLNQ
;
A
#
# COMPACT_ATOMS: atom_id res chain seq x y z
N MET A 1 73.95 -10.27 -13.73
CA MET A 1 72.66 -10.85 -13.34
C MET A 1 71.61 -9.75 -13.45
N SER A 2 70.83 -9.76 -14.53
CA SER A 2 69.80 -8.77 -14.85
C SER A 2 68.47 -9.22 -14.25
N GLY A 3 67.92 -8.43 -13.31
CA GLY A 3 66.62 -8.68 -12.70
C GLY A 3 65.49 -8.14 -13.57
N LYS A 4 64.58 -9.01 -14.01
CA LYS A 4 63.36 -8.63 -14.73
C LYS A 4 62.38 -7.89 -13.79
N PRO A 5 61.66 -6.85 -14.25
CA PRO A 5 60.64 -6.19 -13.45
C PRO A 5 59.37 -7.06 -13.38
N LYS A 6 58.78 -7.19 -12.19
CA LYS A 6 57.48 -7.86 -11.99
C LYS A 6 56.39 -7.01 -12.64
N LYS A 7 55.64 -7.60 -13.58
CA LYS A 7 54.40 -7.04 -14.13
C LYS A 7 53.43 -6.76 -12.98
N LYS A 8 52.92 -5.53 -12.88
CA LYS A 8 51.72 -5.23 -12.08
C LYS A 8 50.55 -5.97 -12.71
N GLU A 9 49.90 -6.85 -11.95
CA GLU A 9 48.61 -7.40 -12.34
C GLU A 9 47.58 -6.27 -12.37
N LEU A 10 46.90 -6.14 -13.51
CA LEU A 10 45.73 -5.30 -13.67
C LEU A 10 44.61 -5.96 -12.88
N ILE A 11 44.12 -5.28 -11.85
CA ILE A 11 42.94 -5.69 -11.11
C ILE A 11 41.76 -5.64 -12.09
N ASN A 12 41.20 -6.81 -12.41
CA ASN A 12 39.98 -6.93 -13.23
C ASN A 12 38.84 -6.17 -12.54
N ALA A 13 38.41 -5.06 -13.15
CA ALA A 13 37.28 -4.25 -12.71
C ALA A 13 35.94 -4.83 -13.22
N SER A 14 35.63 -6.10 -12.90
CA SER A 14 34.42 -6.76 -13.44
C SER A 14 33.68 -7.67 -12.45
N THR A 15 33.79 -7.42 -11.15
CA THR A 15 32.82 -7.94 -10.17
C THR A 15 32.09 -6.74 -9.57
N PRO A 16 30.76 -6.61 -9.72
CA PRO A 16 30.03 -5.59 -8.99
C PRO A 16 30.28 -5.82 -7.49
N GLU A 17 30.83 -4.82 -6.80
CA GLU A 17 30.92 -4.87 -5.35
C GLU A 17 29.49 -4.98 -4.81
N VAL A 18 29.16 -6.16 -4.27
CA VAL A 18 27.88 -6.38 -3.60
C VAL A 18 27.97 -5.66 -2.26
N PHE A 19 27.37 -4.47 -2.19
CA PHE A 19 27.26 -3.74 -0.95
C PHE A 19 26.08 -4.30 -0.14
N ASP A 20 26.36 -4.80 1.06
CA ASP A 20 25.32 -5.12 2.02
C ASP A 20 24.85 -3.83 2.70
N LEU A 21 23.55 -3.58 2.68
CA LEU A 21 22.96 -2.38 3.27
C LEU A 21 22.86 -2.55 4.77
N GLU A 22 23.28 -1.53 5.52
CA GLU A 22 23.14 -1.53 6.97
C GLU A 22 21.66 -1.59 7.38
N GLN A 23 21.28 -2.64 8.09
CA GLN A 23 19.91 -2.84 8.56
C GLN A 23 19.74 -2.23 9.95
N GLN A 24 18.77 -1.32 10.07
CA GLN A 24 18.49 -0.61 11.32
C GLN A 24 17.01 -0.78 11.73
N PHE A 25 16.77 -0.94 13.03
CA PHE A 25 15.43 -1.02 13.61
C PHE A 25 15.38 -0.34 14.98
N ILE A 26 14.17 0.00 15.46
CA ILE A 26 14.00 0.60 16.78
C ILE A 26 13.90 -0.49 17.86
N LEU A 27 14.70 -0.40 18.92
CA LEU A 27 14.52 -1.22 20.12
C LEU A 27 13.69 -0.44 21.15
N ARG A 28 12.60 -1.04 21.64
CA ARG A 28 11.78 -0.50 22.73
C ARG A 28 11.81 -1.44 23.93
N LEU A 29 12.38 -0.96 25.03
CA LEU A 29 12.42 -1.65 26.32
C LEU A 29 11.35 -1.09 27.28
N PRO A 30 11.01 -1.82 28.35
CA PRO A 30 10.25 -1.27 29.47
C PRO A 30 10.94 -0.01 30.04
N THR A 31 10.16 0.93 30.57
CA THR A 31 10.63 2.27 30.95
C THR A 31 11.84 2.24 31.88
N GLU A 32 11.84 1.36 32.87
CA GLU A 32 12.94 1.22 33.84
C GLU A 32 14.23 0.71 33.18
N ALA A 33 14.15 -0.41 32.44
CA ALA A 33 15.29 -0.96 31.71
C ALA A 33 15.82 0.00 30.64
N ALA A 34 14.94 0.73 29.96
CA ALA A 34 15.32 1.76 28.99
C ALA A 34 16.10 2.90 29.64
N ALA A 35 15.67 3.37 30.82
CA ALA A 35 16.36 4.43 31.56
C ALA A 35 17.75 3.97 32.02
N GLN A 36 17.86 2.73 32.53
CA GLN A 36 19.15 2.15 32.91
C GLN A 36 20.09 1.99 31.69
N LEU A 37 19.58 1.48 30.57
CA LEU A 37 20.36 1.37 29.33
C LEU A 37 20.84 2.74 28.84
N HIS A 38 20.01 3.77 28.98
CA HIS A 38 20.38 5.14 28.61
C HIS A 38 21.55 5.69 29.44
N GLU A 39 21.59 5.42 30.75
CA GLU A 39 22.73 5.81 31.59
C GLU A 39 23.98 4.97 31.27
N ASP A 40 23.83 3.65 31.11
CA ASP A 40 24.93 2.75 30.73
C ASP A 40 25.59 3.18 29.39
N LEU A 41 24.80 3.65 28.43
CA LEU A 41 25.28 4.17 27.13
C LEU A 41 26.04 5.49 27.24
N LYS A 42 25.78 6.31 28.27
CA LYS A 42 26.53 7.56 28.51
C LYS A 42 27.86 7.29 29.23
N GLU A 43 27.83 6.38 30.21
CA GLU A 43 28.98 6.12 31.09
C GLU A 43 30.02 5.18 30.45
N THR A 44 29.60 4.26 29.58
CA THR A 44 30.45 3.17 29.11
C THR A 44 31.22 3.48 27.82
N SER A 45 32.54 3.32 27.86
CA SER A 45 33.36 3.11 26.67
C SER A 45 33.11 1.71 26.08
N ASN A 46 32.02 1.50 25.33
CA ASN A 46 31.61 0.36 24.46
C ASN A 46 31.84 -1.12 24.87
N VAL A 47 32.73 -1.47 25.80
CA VAL A 47 33.24 -2.81 26.03
C VAL A 47 32.35 -3.62 26.98
N GLN A 48 31.70 -2.98 27.96
CA GLN A 48 30.84 -3.69 28.93
C GLN A 48 29.39 -3.89 28.47
N LEU A 49 28.93 -3.15 27.45
CA LEU A 49 27.55 -3.26 26.98
C LEU A 49 27.28 -4.59 26.26
N LYS A 50 28.29 -5.14 25.58
CA LYS A 50 28.17 -6.42 24.84
C LYS A 50 27.84 -7.59 25.75
N ASP A 51 28.33 -7.58 26.99
CA ASP A 51 28.05 -8.62 27.97
C ASP A 51 26.68 -8.43 28.63
N LYS A 52 26.20 -7.18 28.70
CA LYS A 52 24.92 -6.82 29.32
C LYS A 52 23.73 -6.97 28.38
N LEU A 53 23.85 -6.60 27.10
CA LEU A 53 22.75 -6.58 26.12
C LEU A 53 22.91 -7.68 25.07
N SER A 54 21.92 -8.56 24.97
CA SER A 54 21.85 -9.62 23.94
C SER A 54 20.45 -9.67 23.33
N ILE A 55 20.37 -9.91 22.03
CA ILE A 55 19.11 -10.05 21.29
C ILE A 55 19.12 -11.41 20.59
N ASP A 56 18.24 -12.30 21.02
CA ASP A 56 18.09 -13.64 20.47
C ASP A 56 16.73 -13.76 19.76
N MET A 57 16.76 -13.79 18.43
CA MET A 57 15.55 -13.95 17.60
C MET A 57 15.20 -15.42 17.41
N LYS A 58 13.90 -15.74 17.39
CA LYS A 58 13.40 -17.07 17.04
C LYS A 58 13.46 -17.27 15.52
N SER A 59 13.27 -18.52 15.08
CA SER A 59 13.26 -18.89 13.65
C SER A 59 12.19 -18.16 12.83
N ASP A 60 11.14 -17.64 13.47
CA ASP A 60 10.09 -16.86 12.81
C ASP A 60 10.49 -15.41 12.50
N MET A 61 11.63 -14.93 13.01
CA MET A 61 12.11 -13.55 12.92
C MET A 61 11.10 -12.49 13.39
N ARG A 62 10.04 -12.90 14.08
CA ARG A 62 8.96 -12.03 14.58
C ARG A 62 8.89 -12.02 16.09
N LYS A 63 9.42 -13.04 16.75
CA LYS A 63 9.52 -13.16 18.19
C LYS A 63 10.97 -13.36 18.59
N GLY A 64 11.33 -12.92 19.78
CA GLY A 64 12.67 -13.08 20.32
C GLY A 64 12.70 -12.87 21.81
N TYR A 65 13.90 -12.93 22.36
CA TYR A 65 14.19 -12.56 23.73
C TYR A 65 15.29 -11.52 23.74
N VAL A 66 15.13 -10.48 24.55
CA VAL A 66 16.14 -9.46 24.76
C VAL A 66 16.60 -9.56 26.21
N ARG A 67 17.87 -9.88 26.40
CA ARG A 67 18.51 -9.90 27.71
C ARG A 67 19.19 -8.56 27.95
N TYR A 68 18.90 -7.93 29.08
CA TYR A 68 19.60 -6.74 29.54
C TYR A 68 19.98 -6.91 31.02
N GLY A 69 21.28 -7.04 31.29
CA GLY A 69 21.79 -7.36 32.62
C GLY A 69 21.34 -8.75 33.06
N VAL A 70 20.56 -8.81 34.14
CA VAL A 70 19.98 -10.06 34.67
C VAL A 70 18.58 -10.32 34.11
N ASP A 71 17.93 -9.29 33.59
CA ASP A 71 16.54 -9.37 33.15
C ASP A 71 16.43 -9.90 31.71
N ILE A 72 15.40 -10.70 31.48
CA ILE A 72 15.07 -11.27 30.17
C ILE A 72 13.66 -10.82 29.80
N PHE A 73 13.56 -10.13 28.66
CA PHE A 73 12.30 -9.63 28.13
C PHE A 73 11.86 -10.43 26.93
N SER A 74 10.56 -10.65 26.84
CA SER A 74 9.90 -11.27 25.70
C SER A 74 9.66 -10.21 24.63
N ALA A 75 10.19 -10.43 23.43
CA ALA A 75 10.21 -9.42 22.38
C ALA A 75 9.36 -9.84 21.16
N LYS A 76 8.65 -8.87 20.58
CA LYS A 76 7.93 -9.03 19.30
C LYS A 76 8.40 -7.94 18.32
N LEU A 77 8.75 -8.33 17.10
CA LEU A 77 9.12 -7.42 16.02
C LEU A 77 7.87 -6.96 15.26
N LEU A 78 7.60 -5.66 15.34
CA LEU A 78 6.38 -5.04 14.83
C LEU A 78 6.69 -4.07 13.68
N ASP A 79 5.80 -4.02 12.71
CA ASP A 79 5.93 -3.18 11.52
C ASP A 79 5.35 -1.79 11.79
N LEU A 80 6.20 -0.78 11.69
CA LEU A 80 5.83 0.62 11.87
C LEU A 80 4.99 1.11 10.68
N PRO A 81 4.02 2.00 10.92
CA PRO A 81 3.19 2.55 9.84
C PRO A 81 3.92 3.57 8.98
N CYS A 82 4.93 4.26 9.53
CA CYS A 82 5.69 5.28 8.81
C CYS A 82 7.10 4.77 8.53
N ILE A 83 7.63 5.06 7.34
CA ILE A 83 9.04 4.90 7.03
C ILE A 83 9.81 6.02 7.75
N ILE A 84 10.86 5.64 8.48
CA ILE A 84 11.72 6.56 9.23
C ILE A 84 13.10 6.49 8.61
N GLU A 85 13.63 7.62 8.16
CA GLU A 85 15.01 7.68 7.66
C GLU A 85 15.96 7.99 8.81
N SER A 86 17.05 7.24 8.93
CA SER A 86 18.18 7.63 9.76
C SER A 86 19.15 8.46 8.94
N LEU A 87 19.58 9.60 9.48
CA LEU A 87 20.52 10.49 8.84
C LEU A 87 21.69 10.79 9.77
N LYS A 88 22.90 10.74 9.24
CA LYS A 88 24.11 11.18 9.94
C LYS A 88 24.53 12.57 9.47
N THR A 89 25.13 13.33 10.37
CA THR A 89 25.66 14.67 10.09
C THR A 89 26.93 14.90 10.92
N VAL A 90 27.81 15.76 10.41
CA VAL A 90 29.00 16.23 11.14
C VAL A 90 28.84 17.71 11.51
N ASP A 91 28.23 18.51 10.64
CA ASP A 91 28.08 19.96 10.75
C ASP A 91 26.69 20.38 11.29
N LYS A 92 25.77 19.43 11.48
CA LYS A 92 24.35 19.65 11.85
C LYS A 92 23.56 20.48 10.83
N LYS A 93 24.04 20.56 9.59
CA LYS A 93 23.39 21.28 8.48
C LYS A 93 23.19 20.37 7.28
N THR A 94 24.24 19.64 6.91
CA THR A 94 24.23 18.66 5.84
C THR A 94 23.99 17.29 6.44
N PHE A 95 22.92 16.62 5.99
CA PHE A 95 22.51 15.32 6.47
C PHE A 95 22.64 14.30 5.35
N TYR A 96 23.20 13.14 5.68
CA TYR A 96 23.37 12.03 4.76
C TYR A 96 22.56 10.84 5.27
N LYS A 97 21.65 10.34 4.44
CA LYS A 97 20.85 9.16 4.75
C LYS A 97 21.75 7.93 4.96
N THR A 98 21.45 7.16 6.00
CA THR A 98 22.17 5.93 6.34
C THR A 98 21.32 4.68 6.18
N ALA A 99 20.06 4.72 6.61
CA ALA A 99 19.15 3.57 6.48
C ALA A 99 17.68 4.00 6.49
N ASP A 100 16.82 3.09 6.03
CA ASP A 100 15.38 3.13 6.22
C ASP A 100 14.98 2.21 7.37
N ILE A 101 14.19 2.75 8.29
CA ILE A 101 13.69 2.05 9.48
C ILE A 101 12.17 1.95 9.36
N CYS A 102 11.67 0.72 9.27
CA CYS A 102 10.23 0.43 9.20
C CYS A 102 9.77 -0.59 10.25
N GLN A 103 10.64 -1.00 11.17
CA GLN A 103 10.34 -2.00 12.18
C GLN A 103 10.81 -1.59 13.59
N MET A 104 10.14 -2.13 14.59
CA MET A 104 10.44 -1.91 16.00
C MET A 104 10.34 -3.22 16.77
N LEU A 105 11.40 -3.57 17.49
CA LEU A 105 11.44 -4.69 18.42
C LEU A 105 10.94 -4.21 19.79
N VAL A 106 9.71 -4.60 20.15
CA VAL A 106 9.09 -4.23 21.43
C VAL A 106 9.30 -5.32 22.45
N CYS A 107 9.91 -4.97 23.56
CA CYS A 107 10.20 -5.85 24.68
C CYS A 107 9.24 -5.55 25.84
N LYS A 108 8.63 -6.59 26.37
CA LYS A 108 7.78 -6.52 27.56
C LYS A 108 8.00 -7.75 28.44
N THR A 109 7.46 -7.74 29.65
CA THR A 109 7.38 -8.97 30.44
C THR A 109 6.37 -9.93 29.81
N ASP A 110 6.47 -11.23 30.11
CA ASP A 110 5.49 -12.20 29.63
C ASP A 110 4.08 -11.93 30.19
N GLU A 111 3.99 -11.36 31.39
CA GLU A 111 2.74 -10.96 32.04
C GLU A 111 2.04 -9.83 31.28
N ASP A 112 2.79 -8.79 30.88
CA ASP A 112 2.28 -7.67 30.09
C ASP A 112 1.76 -8.12 28.72
N TRP A 113 2.47 -9.04 28.07
CA TRP A 113 2.01 -9.63 26.82
C TRP A 113 0.74 -10.44 27.00
N ALA A 114 0.64 -11.22 28.08
CA ALA A 114 -0.57 -11.99 28.38
C ALA A 114 -1.77 -11.10 28.69
N GLN A 115 -1.56 -9.94 29.34
CA GLN A 115 -2.59 -8.95 29.56
C GLN A 115 -3.07 -8.32 28.24
N GLU A 116 -2.16 -7.87 27.39
CA GLU A 116 -2.51 -7.24 26.11
C GLU A 116 -3.23 -8.21 25.15
N GLU A 117 -2.87 -9.50 25.16
CA GLU A 117 -3.58 -10.53 24.40
C GLU A 117 -4.96 -10.87 24.97
N ARG A 118 -5.20 -10.61 26.27
CA ARG A 118 -6.54 -10.72 26.90
C ARG A 118 -7.41 -9.52 26.58
N ASP A 119 -6.82 -8.33 26.60
CA ASP A 119 -7.52 -7.06 26.34
C ASP A 119 -7.78 -6.83 24.85
N SER A 120 -7.05 -7.53 23.97
CA SER A 120 -7.25 -7.47 22.51
C SER A 120 -8.02 -8.70 21.99
N PRO A 121 -9.35 -8.61 21.75
CA PRO A 121 -10.15 -9.73 21.24
C PRO A 121 -9.85 -10.11 19.77
N ARG A 122 -8.89 -9.47 19.11
CA ARG A 122 -8.64 -9.62 17.66
C ARG A 122 -7.82 -10.87 17.33
N LYS A 123 -8.47 -12.04 17.32
CA LYS A 123 -7.85 -13.34 17.03
C LYS A 123 -8.01 -13.89 15.61
N LYS A 124 -8.58 -13.14 14.64
CA LYS A 124 -8.83 -13.72 13.31
C LYS A 124 -7.73 -13.49 12.27
N ASP A 125 -6.94 -12.42 12.37
CA ASP A 125 -5.96 -12.08 11.32
C ASP A 125 -4.52 -12.18 11.82
N LYS A 126 -3.81 -13.22 11.39
CA LYS A 126 -2.43 -13.51 11.81
C LYS A 126 -1.44 -12.41 11.40
N GLU A 127 -1.75 -11.63 10.38
CA GLU A 127 -0.89 -10.56 9.86
C GLU A 127 -1.08 -9.24 10.62
N LYS A 128 -2.32 -8.91 10.99
CA LYS A 128 -2.64 -7.68 11.76
C LYS A 128 -1.97 -7.65 13.13
N LYS A 129 -1.64 -8.81 13.72
CA LYS A 129 -1.01 -8.90 15.05
C LYS A 129 0.41 -8.33 15.12
N PHE A 130 1.11 -8.22 13.98
CA PHE A 130 2.45 -7.65 13.91
C PHE A 130 2.46 -6.22 13.37
N SER A 131 1.31 -5.66 13.03
CA SER A 131 1.18 -4.29 12.54
C SER A 131 1.05 -3.31 13.70
N TRP A 132 1.98 -2.37 13.82
CA TRP A 132 1.90 -1.30 14.81
C TRP A 132 0.99 -0.16 14.33
N ASN A 133 0.08 0.30 15.18
CA ASN A 133 -0.96 1.28 14.78
C ASN A 133 -0.53 2.75 14.89
N HIS A 134 0.56 3.03 15.59
CA HIS A 134 0.99 4.40 15.92
C HIS A 134 2.33 4.74 15.25
N GLY A 135 2.59 6.00 14.95
CA GLY A 135 3.95 6.45 14.69
C GLY A 135 4.78 6.51 15.98
N ILE A 136 6.09 6.69 15.84
CA ILE A 136 7.00 6.85 17.00
C ILE A 136 6.77 8.20 17.69
N THR A 137 6.46 9.26 16.92
CA THR A 137 6.23 10.60 17.46
C THR A 137 4.80 10.79 17.98
N PRO A 138 4.58 11.59 19.04
CA PRO A 138 3.25 11.77 19.64
C PRO A 138 2.16 12.23 18.67
N SER A 139 2.49 13.13 17.73
CA SER A 139 1.56 13.67 16.74
C SER A 139 1.02 12.62 15.75
N LEU A 140 1.69 11.47 15.67
CA LEU A 140 1.36 10.32 14.83
C LEU A 140 0.68 9.18 15.62
N LYS A 141 0.12 9.45 16.81
CA LYS A 141 -0.76 8.49 17.49
C LYS A 141 -1.95 8.13 16.58
N ASN A 142 -2.20 6.82 16.43
CA ASN A 142 -3.25 6.23 15.57
C ASN A 142 -3.17 6.67 14.10
N VAL A 143 -1.96 6.86 13.56
CA VAL A 143 -1.75 7.39 12.21
C VAL A 143 -2.46 6.57 11.12
N ARG A 144 -2.48 5.24 11.22
CA ARG A 144 -3.14 4.35 10.24
C ARG A 144 -4.64 4.65 10.09
N LYS A 145 -5.32 4.97 11.20
CA LYS A 145 -6.76 5.24 11.21
C LYS A 145 -7.09 6.72 10.98
N ARG A 146 -6.26 7.62 11.51
CA ARG A 146 -6.60 9.05 11.62
C ARG A 146 -5.99 9.94 10.55
N ARG A 147 -4.79 9.61 10.05
CA ARG A 147 -4.01 10.51 9.17
C ARG A 147 -3.74 9.92 7.80
N PHE A 148 -3.62 8.61 7.66
CA PHE A 148 -3.43 7.98 6.37
C PHE A 148 -4.74 7.99 5.59
N ARG A 149 -4.71 8.59 4.39
CA ARG A 149 -5.80 8.47 3.43
C ARG A 149 -5.87 7.00 2.99
N LYS A 150 -7.03 6.38 3.16
CA LYS A 150 -7.25 5.01 2.70
C LYS A 150 -7.16 4.99 1.18
N THR A 151 -6.32 4.12 0.63
CA THR A 151 -6.31 3.85 -0.80
C THR A 151 -7.62 3.17 -1.15
N LEU A 152 -8.35 3.70 -2.14
CA LEU A 152 -9.44 2.98 -2.76
C LEU A 152 -8.82 1.75 -3.42
N LYS A 153 -8.98 0.58 -2.81
CA LYS A 153 -8.60 -0.66 -3.46
C LYS A 153 -9.45 -0.78 -4.72
N LYS A 154 -8.82 -0.87 -5.89
CA LYS A 154 -9.51 -1.39 -7.07
C LYS A 154 -9.90 -2.81 -6.68
N LYS A 155 -11.19 -3.07 -6.45
CA LYS A 155 -11.72 -4.35 -5.93
C LYS A 155 -11.20 -5.57 -6.71
N TYR A 156 -10.78 -5.37 -7.96
CA TYR A 156 -10.35 -6.39 -8.90
C TYR A 156 -8.88 -6.83 -8.82
N MET A 157 -8.00 -6.15 -8.06
CA MET A 157 -6.55 -6.44 -8.12
C MET A 157 -6.07 -7.50 -7.11
N ASP A 158 -6.70 -7.62 -5.94
CA ASP A 158 -6.27 -8.53 -4.86
C ASP A 158 -7.44 -9.42 -4.42
N GLN A 159 -7.95 -10.24 -5.34
CA GLN A 159 -8.95 -11.24 -5.01
C GLN A 159 -8.42 -12.62 -5.37
N PRO A 160 -7.57 -13.23 -4.52
CA PRO A 160 -6.94 -14.53 -4.80
C PRO A 160 -7.96 -15.65 -5.01
N GLU A 161 -9.19 -15.47 -4.51
CA GLU A 161 -10.31 -16.37 -4.78
C GLU A 161 -10.86 -16.23 -6.20
N VAL A 162 -10.98 -15.01 -6.73
CA VAL A 162 -11.37 -14.77 -8.13
C VAL A 162 -10.28 -15.27 -9.05
N GLU A 163 -9.02 -15.02 -8.73
CA GLU A 163 -7.91 -15.53 -9.55
C GLU A 163 -7.89 -17.07 -9.58
N LYS A 164 -8.11 -17.72 -8.43
CA LYS A 164 -8.24 -19.18 -8.35
C LYS A 164 -9.41 -19.69 -9.19
N GLU A 165 -10.54 -19.00 -9.17
CA GLU A 165 -11.73 -19.37 -9.92
C GLU A 165 -11.58 -19.13 -11.43
N VAL A 166 -10.95 -18.03 -11.83
CA VAL A 166 -10.59 -17.75 -13.23
C VAL A 166 -9.63 -18.82 -13.75
N ARG A 167 -8.60 -19.19 -12.99
CA ARG A 167 -7.70 -20.31 -13.35
C ARG A 167 -8.46 -21.63 -13.45
N ARG A 168 -9.46 -21.87 -12.59
CA ARG A 168 -10.31 -23.05 -12.65
C ARG A 168 -11.10 -23.06 -13.98
N LEU A 169 -11.75 -21.96 -14.33
CA LEU A 169 -12.51 -21.81 -15.58
C LEU A 169 -11.61 -22.05 -16.80
N PHE A 170 -10.43 -21.42 -16.87
CA PHE A 170 -9.49 -21.65 -17.96
C PHE A 170 -9.03 -23.11 -18.09
N ARG A 171 -8.93 -23.85 -16.98
CA ARG A 171 -8.60 -25.28 -17.03
C ARG A 171 -9.73 -26.09 -17.66
N TYR A 172 -10.98 -25.79 -17.31
CA TYR A 172 -12.15 -26.44 -17.91
C TYR A 172 -12.29 -26.08 -19.39
N ASP A 173 -12.03 -24.83 -19.76
CA ASP A 173 -12.06 -24.37 -21.14
C ASP A 173 -10.98 -25.05 -21.99
N ALA A 174 -9.77 -25.26 -21.43
CA ALA A 174 -8.70 -26.00 -22.10
C ALA A 174 -9.01 -27.50 -22.27
N GLU A 175 -9.83 -28.08 -21.39
CA GLU A 175 -10.31 -29.47 -21.50
C GLU A 175 -11.53 -29.58 -22.45
N ALA A 176 -12.17 -28.46 -22.81
CA ALA A 176 -13.37 -28.44 -23.65
C ALA A 176 -13.04 -28.51 -25.15
N ILE A 177 -13.99 -29.02 -25.93
CA ILE A 177 -13.86 -29.16 -27.40
C ILE A 177 -14.22 -27.84 -28.11
N ASP A 178 -15.16 -27.08 -27.55
CA ASP A 178 -15.60 -25.77 -28.03
C ASP A 178 -16.06 -24.94 -26.83
N VAL A 179 -15.76 -23.63 -26.84
CA VAL A 179 -16.01 -22.71 -25.73
C VAL A 179 -16.71 -21.48 -26.27
N LYS A 180 -17.88 -21.15 -25.68
CA LYS A 180 -18.65 -19.95 -26.01
C LYS A 180 -19.12 -19.27 -24.73
N TYR A 181 -18.93 -17.96 -24.64
CA TYR A 181 -19.44 -17.13 -23.55
C TYR A 181 -20.32 -16.00 -24.10
N GLU A 182 -21.29 -15.58 -23.30
CA GLU A 182 -22.20 -14.47 -23.59
C GLU A 182 -22.40 -13.65 -22.31
N ILE A 183 -22.35 -12.33 -22.42
CA ILE A 183 -22.58 -11.42 -21.29
C ILE A 183 -24.06 -11.10 -21.24
N ILE A 184 -24.76 -11.67 -20.25
CA ILE A 184 -26.17 -11.38 -20.00
C ILE A 184 -26.23 -10.24 -18.98
N VAL A 185 -26.82 -9.11 -19.37
CA VAL A 185 -27.14 -8.02 -18.45
C VAL A 185 -28.53 -8.30 -17.90
N ASP A 186 -28.62 -8.61 -16.60
CA ASP A 186 -29.90 -8.81 -15.93
C ASP A 186 -30.62 -7.47 -15.74
N ASP A 187 -31.48 -7.10 -16.69
CA ASP A 187 -32.39 -5.93 -16.58
C ASP A 187 -33.70 -6.25 -15.82
N GLU A 188 -33.83 -7.42 -15.19
CA GLU A 188 -35.04 -7.81 -14.46
C GLU A 188 -34.85 -7.82 -12.94
N LYS A 189 -34.92 -6.61 -12.37
CA LYS A 189 -35.47 -6.42 -11.02
C LYS A 189 -36.53 -5.32 -11.03
N SER A 190 -37.54 -5.50 -11.89
CA SER A 190 -38.81 -4.81 -11.69
C SER A 190 -39.42 -5.28 -10.36
N LEU A 191 -39.41 -4.39 -9.38
CA LEU A 191 -40.12 -4.53 -8.12
C LEU A 191 -41.62 -4.77 -8.38
N SER A 192 -42.03 -6.03 -8.47
CA SER A 192 -43.43 -6.42 -8.43
C SER A 192 -43.62 -7.55 -7.43
N ASP A 193 -43.59 -7.19 -6.14
CA ASP A 193 -44.35 -7.91 -5.13
C ASP A 193 -45.24 -6.90 -4.40
N SER A 194 -46.40 -6.65 -5.02
CA SER A 194 -47.53 -5.97 -4.41
C SER A 194 -48.40 -7.01 -3.73
N GLY A 195 -48.26 -7.13 -2.41
CA GLY A 195 -49.11 -7.97 -1.57
C GLY A 195 -49.71 -7.17 -0.40
N THR A 196 -50.45 -6.09 -0.68
CA THR A 196 -51.28 -5.42 0.35
C THR A 196 -52.76 -5.65 0.07
N SER A 197 -53.38 -6.46 0.93
CA SER A 197 -54.82 -6.66 1.00
C SER A 197 -55.54 -5.40 1.53
N GLN A 198 -56.56 -4.98 0.77
CA GLN A 198 -57.86 -4.36 1.15
C GLN A 198 -57.84 -3.24 2.22
N THR A 199 -58.33 -2.04 1.95
CA THR A 199 -59.77 -1.72 1.96
C THR A 199 -60.17 -0.53 1.06
N GLN A 200 -61.42 -0.60 0.58
CA GLN A 200 -62.15 0.36 -0.25
C GLN A 200 -62.48 1.67 0.49
N ASP A 201 -62.52 2.82 -0.20
CA ASP A 201 -63.78 3.51 -0.57
C ASP A 201 -63.60 4.91 -1.20
N ALA A 202 -64.56 5.21 -2.10
CA ALA A 202 -65.16 6.50 -2.48
C ALA A 202 -64.43 7.55 -3.36
N ALA A 203 -64.71 7.47 -4.67
CA ALA A 203 -65.34 8.50 -5.53
C ALA A 203 -64.96 9.99 -5.45
N ALA A 204 -64.50 10.53 -6.59
CA ALA A 204 -65.21 11.51 -7.46
C ALA A 204 -64.33 12.64 -8.05
N SER A 205 -64.24 12.62 -9.38
CA SER A 205 -64.38 13.76 -10.32
C SER A 205 -63.23 14.76 -10.60
N ALA A 206 -62.97 14.86 -11.92
CA ALA A 206 -62.51 16.03 -12.71
C ALA A 206 -61.05 16.47 -12.54
N SER A 207 -60.28 16.84 -13.56
CA SER A 207 -60.48 17.01 -15.01
C SER A 207 -59.13 17.38 -15.65
N ASN A 208 -59.03 17.20 -16.96
CA ASN A 208 -58.23 17.99 -17.92
C ASN A 208 -56.71 17.73 -18.08
N SER A 209 -56.34 17.24 -19.27
CA SER A 209 -55.38 17.83 -20.25
C SER A 209 -54.76 16.73 -21.12
N GLN A 210 -55.23 16.62 -22.37
CA GLN A 210 -54.52 17.01 -23.60
C GLN A 210 -53.25 16.19 -23.90
N GLN A 211 -53.40 15.30 -24.89
CA GLN A 211 -52.34 14.67 -25.66
C GLN A 211 -51.31 15.70 -26.16
N HIS A 212 -50.03 15.43 -25.94
CA HIS A 212 -48.98 15.92 -26.82
C HIS A 212 -48.04 14.78 -27.19
N LEU A 213 -47.82 14.65 -28.50
CA LEU A 213 -47.00 13.64 -29.17
C LEU A 213 -45.53 13.81 -28.80
N MET A 214 -44.87 12.66 -28.70
CA MET A 214 -43.43 12.50 -28.54
C MET A 214 -42.64 13.22 -29.64
N ARG A 215 -41.58 13.90 -29.24
CA ARG A 215 -40.39 14.09 -30.06
C ARG A 215 -39.16 13.71 -29.24
N THR A 216 -38.57 12.61 -29.67
CA THR A 216 -37.26 12.07 -29.31
C THR A 216 -36.19 13.15 -29.26
N GLU A 217 -35.47 13.21 -28.14
CA GLU A 217 -34.00 13.35 -28.04
C GLU A 217 -33.65 13.54 -26.55
N THR A 218 -33.33 12.44 -25.87
CA THR A 218 -32.76 12.48 -24.52
C THR A 218 -31.40 11.80 -24.55
N GLN A 219 -30.38 12.66 -24.60
CA GLN A 219 -29.02 12.36 -24.16
C GLN A 219 -29.10 11.76 -22.75
N THR A 220 -28.82 10.46 -22.64
CA THR A 220 -28.67 9.79 -21.36
C THR A 220 -27.26 10.05 -20.82
N SER A 221 -27.11 11.14 -20.07
CA SER A 221 -26.05 11.22 -19.06
C SER A 221 -26.33 10.13 -18.02
N MET A 222 -25.69 8.96 -18.15
CA MET A 222 -25.73 7.95 -17.12
C MET A 222 -24.99 8.49 -15.90
N ASP A 223 -25.75 8.93 -14.90
CA ASP A 223 -25.26 9.29 -13.57
C ASP A 223 -24.55 8.08 -12.96
N ILE A 224 -23.21 8.12 -12.92
CA ILE A 224 -22.35 7.09 -12.31
C ILE A 224 -22.62 6.91 -10.80
N ALA A 225 -23.36 7.85 -10.19
CA ALA A 225 -23.75 7.84 -8.80
C ALA A 225 -24.79 6.75 -8.47
N SER A 226 -25.58 6.29 -9.44
CA SER A 226 -26.59 5.24 -9.21
C SER A 226 -25.99 3.82 -9.21
N PHE A 227 -24.80 3.61 -9.80
CA PHE A 227 -24.06 2.35 -9.71
C PHE A 227 -23.27 2.20 -8.39
N PHE A 228 -22.98 3.31 -7.72
CA PHE A 228 -22.39 3.36 -6.37
C PHE A 228 -23.44 3.44 -5.25
N GLY A 229 -24.71 3.17 -5.59
CA GLY A 229 -25.85 3.12 -4.68
C GLY A 229 -25.89 1.85 -3.84
N ASP A 230 -24.79 1.50 -3.18
CA ASP A 230 -24.78 0.89 -1.86
C ASP A 230 -23.32 0.86 -1.38
N ILE A 231 -22.95 1.76 -0.48
CA ILE A 231 -21.78 1.57 0.37
C ILE A 231 -22.13 0.46 1.35
N SER A 232 -22.26 -0.76 0.84
CA SER A 232 -22.27 -1.96 1.65
C SER A 232 -20.87 -2.09 2.24
N SER A 233 -20.71 -1.39 3.36
CA SER A 233 -19.64 -1.54 4.33
C SER A 233 -19.79 -2.89 4.98
N SER A 234 -19.42 -3.96 4.26
CA SER A 234 -19.17 -5.27 4.85
C SER A 234 -17.69 -5.36 5.23
N GLU A 235 -17.26 -4.54 6.18
CA GLU A 235 -16.19 -4.90 7.08
C GLU A 235 -16.77 -4.73 8.48
N ASP A 236 -17.25 -5.86 9.00
CA ASP A 236 -17.82 -6.09 10.33
C ASP A 236 -17.38 -5.06 11.38
N GLU A 237 -18.31 -4.18 11.72
CA GLU A 237 -18.34 -3.45 12.97
C GLU A 237 -18.65 -4.46 14.08
N ASP A 238 -17.62 -4.87 14.83
CA ASP A 238 -17.81 -5.18 16.24
C ASP A 238 -17.49 -3.90 17.02
N ASP A 239 -18.53 -3.08 17.13
CA ASP A 239 -18.63 -1.89 17.96
C ASP A 239 -19.05 -2.34 19.37
N ASP A 240 -18.08 -2.45 20.27
CA ASP A 240 -18.29 -2.63 21.71
C ASP A 240 -17.25 -1.77 22.46
N GLU A 241 -17.28 -0.45 22.26
CA GLU A 241 -16.64 0.49 23.18
C GLU A 241 -17.70 1.12 24.09
N LYS A 242 -17.81 0.60 25.31
CA LYS A 242 -18.51 1.26 26.41
C LYS A 242 -17.90 2.65 26.62
N ASP A 243 -18.75 3.66 26.59
CA ASP A 243 -18.45 5.05 26.95
C ASP A 243 -17.64 5.12 28.24
N VAL A 244 -16.37 5.51 28.14
CA VAL A 244 -15.59 5.96 29.29
C VAL A 244 -15.89 7.44 29.47
N ASN A 245 -16.90 7.75 30.28
CA ASN A 245 -17.15 9.10 30.78
C ASN A 245 -15.90 9.60 31.54
N ILE A 246 -15.06 10.40 30.88
CA ILE A 246 -14.15 11.32 31.57
C ILE A 246 -14.93 12.63 31.75
N MET A 247 -15.55 12.75 32.92
CA MET A 247 -15.88 14.04 33.52
C MET A 247 -14.56 14.75 33.82
N ASP A 248 -14.21 15.76 33.04
CA ASP A 248 -13.20 16.74 33.45
C ASP A 248 -13.94 17.93 34.08
N SER A 249 -14.01 17.89 35.41
CA SER A 249 -14.49 18.97 36.26
C SER A 249 -13.28 19.83 36.64
N GLY A 250 -13.25 21.07 36.17
CA GLY A 250 -12.22 22.03 36.51
C GLY A 250 -12.50 23.42 35.97
N GLU A 251 -13.43 24.12 36.60
CA GLU A 251 -13.51 25.58 36.57
C GLU A 251 -12.21 26.16 37.17
N ASP A 252 -11.53 27.07 36.46
CA ASP A 252 -11.45 28.48 36.87
C ASP A 252 -10.47 29.35 36.03
N ASP A 253 -10.99 30.54 35.76
CA ASP A 253 -10.35 31.86 35.80
C ASP A 253 -9.66 32.52 34.56
N ALA A 254 -10.46 33.40 33.96
CA ALA A 254 -10.21 34.76 33.48
C ALA A 254 -8.85 35.20 32.89
N SER A 255 -8.93 35.68 31.64
CA SER A 255 -8.86 37.11 31.25
C SER A 255 -8.04 37.37 29.97
N ARG A 256 -8.71 37.76 28.87
CA ARG A 256 -8.34 38.94 28.07
C ARG A 256 -9.39 39.32 27.02
N ASP A 257 -9.59 40.64 26.92
CA ASP A 257 -10.65 41.42 26.29
C ASP A 257 -10.85 41.27 24.75
N PRO A 258 -12.02 41.71 24.24
CA PRO A 258 -12.51 41.58 22.87
C PRO A 258 -12.25 42.84 22.03
N ASN A 259 -12.24 42.67 20.70
CA ASN A 259 -12.59 43.77 19.80
C ASN A 259 -13.39 43.23 18.60
N THR A 260 -14.69 43.51 18.64
CA THR A 260 -15.70 43.38 17.57
C THR A 260 -15.54 44.54 16.55
N PRO A 261 -16.09 44.51 15.31
CA PRO A 261 -17.49 44.15 15.06
C PRO A 261 -17.84 43.40 13.77
N ARG A 262 -18.69 42.38 13.98
CA ARG A 262 -19.97 42.12 13.32
C ARG A 262 -20.42 43.16 12.28
N GLY A 263 -20.45 42.77 11.01
CA GLY A 263 -21.15 43.42 9.90
C GLY A 263 -21.91 42.36 9.09
N GLY A 264 -23.17 42.66 8.76
CA GLY A 264 -24.19 41.70 8.33
C GLY A 264 -24.17 41.24 6.87
N MET A 265 -25.17 40.41 6.58
CA MET A 265 -25.48 39.66 5.38
C MET A 265 -25.58 40.49 4.10
N SER A 266 -25.15 39.94 2.97
CA SER A 266 -25.91 39.99 1.72
C SER A 266 -25.55 38.80 0.82
N ALA A 267 -26.59 38.29 0.18
CA ALA A 267 -26.60 37.12 -0.67
C ALA A 267 -26.31 37.49 -2.14
N LEU A 268 -25.90 36.47 -2.91
CA LEU A 268 -25.97 36.33 -4.36
C LEU A 268 -25.06 37.26 -5.18
N ASP A 269 -23.99 36.70 -5.75
CA ASP A 269 -23.78 36.83 -7.19
C ASP A 269 -23.01 35.65 -7.77
N ASN A 270 -23.46 35.31 -8.97
CA ASN A 270 -23.23 34.16 -9.81
C ASN A 270 -22.00 34.42 -10.70
N GLY A 271 -20.90 33.71 -10.44
CA GLY A 271 -19.71 33.72 -11.29
C GLY A 271 -19.37 32.31 -11.73
N GLY A 272 -19.86 31.91 -12.90
CA GLY A 272 -19.56 30.62 -13.53
C GLY A 272 -18.05 30.39 -13.62
N ALA A 273 -17.57 29.41 -12.86
CA ALA A 273 -16.24 28.89 -13.04
C ALA A 273 -16.25 28.00 -14.29
N GLU A 274 -15.73 28.57 -15.39
CA GLU A 274 -15.40 27.84 -16.60
C GLU A 274 -14.58 26.60 -16.23
N ARG A 275 -15.14 25.44 -16.58
CA ARG A 275 -14.51 24.14 -16.47
C ARG A 275 -13.45 24.07 -17.56
N GLN A 276 -12.28 24.66 -17.29
CA GLN A 276 -11.10 24.47 -18.11
C GLN A 276 -10.68 23.00 -17.97
N GLU A 277 -10.90 22.22 -19.03
CA GLU A 277 -10.11 21.01 -19.28
C GLU A 277 -8.65 21.43 -19.24
N ARG A 278 -7.95 21.09 -18.15
CA ARG A 278 -6.50 21.22 -18.11
C ARG A 278 -5.94 20.15 -19.05
N GLY A 279 -5.72 20.54 -20.30
CA GLY A 279 -4.83 19.81 -21.20
C GLY A 279 -3.47 19.65 -20.53
N MET A 280 -2.84 18.51 -20.77
CA MET A 280 -1.49 18.18 -20.31
C MET A 280 -0.55 19.33 -20.70
N THR A 281 0.29 19.80 -19.77
CA THR A 281 1.21 20.89 -20.09
C THR A 281 2.26 20.43 -21.10
N ASP A 282 2.76 21.33 -21.96
CA ASP A 282 3.80 21.01 -22.95
C ASP A 282 5.07 20.38 -22.33
N ASN A 283 5.30 20.59 -21.02
CA ASN A 283 6.39 19.98 -20.29
C ASN A 283 6.11 18.52 -19.88
N GLU A 284 4.87 18.20 -19.49
CA GLU A 284 4.46 16.83 -19.13
C GLU A 284 4.40 15.93 -20.37
N THR A 285 4.01 16.46 -21.53
CA THR A 285 4.02 15.72 -22.80
C THR A 285 5.45 15.42 -23.27
N ALA A 286 6.39 16.35 -23.08
CA ALA A 286 7.80 16.14 -23.39
C ALA A 286 8.45 15.08 -22.50
N GLU A 287 8.17 15.09 -21.19
CA GLU A 287 8.66 14.08 -20.24
C GLU A 287 8.11 12.67 -20.56
N LEU A 288 6.84 12.58 -20.98
CA LEU A 288 6.24 11.31 -21.41
C LEU A 288 6.82 10.79 -22.74
N GLN A 289 7.13 11.69 -23.69
CA GLN A 289 7.81 11.34 -24.94
C GLN A 289 9.23 10.81 -24.70
N GLU A 290 9.99 11.42 -23.77
CA GLU A 290 11.32 10.95 -23.41
C GLU A 290 11.26 9.56 -22.75
N LYS A 291 10.29 9.35 -21.86
CA LYS A 291 10.06 8.06 -21.21
C LYS A 291 9.63 6.96 -22.20
N LEU A 292 8.82 7.32 -23.20
CA LEU A 292 8.45 6.41 -24.30
C LEU A 292 9.68 5.97 -25.09
N LYS A 293 10.54 6.91 -25.46
CA LYS A 293 11.77 6.63 -26.21
C LYS A 293 12.75 5.74 -25.43
N GLU A 294 12.85 5.94 -24.13
CA GLU A 294 13.66 5.09 -23.25
C GLU A 294 13.06 3.67 -23.13
N LEU A 295 11.72 3.55 -23.04
CA LEU A 295 11.05 2.25 -23.06
C LEU A 295 11.21 1.51 -24.40
N GLU A 296 11.14 2.22 -25.53
CA GLU A 296 11.40 1.65 -26.86
C GLU A 296 12.80 1.04 -26.93
N LYS A 297 13.81 1.77 -26.46
CA LYS A 297 15.18 1.27 -26.41
C LYS A 297 15.32 0.04 -25.50
N GLN A 298 14.66 0.04 -24.34
CA GLN A 298 14.67 -1.11 -23.43
C GLN A 298 13.99 -2.34 -24.04
N LEU A 299 12.91 -2.16 -24.80
CA LEU A 299 12.26 -3.27 -25.52
C LEU A 299 13.13 -3.83 -26.63
N ASP A 300 13.84 -2.99 -27.38
CA ASP A 300 14.76 -3.46 -28.41
C ASP A 300 15.92 -4.27 -27.80
N GLU A 301 16.47 -3.84 -26.66
CA GLU A 301 17.49 -4.60 -25.91
C GLU A 301 16.97 -5.94 -25.39
N ILE A 302 15.71 -5.99 -24.92
CA ILE A 302 15.05 -7.24 -24.47
C ILE A 302 14.79 -8.18 -25.65
N ARG A 303 14.35 -7.66 -26.80
CA ARG A 303 14.11 -8.44 -28.03
C ARG A 303 15.40 -9.03 -28.58
N GLU A 304 16.50 -8.29 -28.58
CA GLU A 304 17.81 -8.81 -28.96
C GLU A 304 18.26 -9.93 -28.00
N ARG A 305 18.06 -9.74 -26.69
CA ARG A 305 18.37 -10.78 -25.68
C ARG A 305 17.53 -12.04 -25.90
N ARG A 306 16.24 -11.91 -26.21
CA ARG A 306 15.33 -13.02 -26.52
C ARG A 306 15.82 -13.77 -27.76
N SER A 307 16.10 -13.06 -28.86
CA SER A 307 16.61 -13.66 -30.09
C SER A 307 17.91 -14.42 -29.85
N HIS A 308 18.82 -13.87 -29.03
CA HIS A 308 20.07 -14.53 -28.71
C HIS A 308 19.87 -15.81 -27.88
N GLN A 309 18.93 -15.80 -26.93
CA GLN A 309 18.58 -16.99 -26.13
C GLN A 309 17.85 -18.06 -26.96
N GLU A 310 16.99 -17.66 -27.90
CA GLU A 310 16.35 -18.56 -28.87
C GLU A 310 17.38 -19.27 -29.77
N ASP A 311 18.37 -18.53 -30.28
CA ASP A 311 19.47 -19.08 -31.08
C ASP A 311 20.35 -20.05 -30.27
N GLN A 312 20.62 -19.73 -29.01
CA GLN A 312 21.33 -20.64 -28.10
C GLN A 312 20.52 -21.91 -27.84
N LEU A 313 19.20 -21.79 -27.65
CA LEU A 313 18.33 -22.95 -27.42
C LEU A 313 18.18 -23.82 -28.67
N ALA A 314 18.26 -23.23 -29.87
CA ALA A 314 18.27 -23.95 -31.14
C ALA A 314 19.59 -24.70 -31.40
N THR A 315 20.70 -24.26 -30.80
CA THR A 315 22.04 -24.86 -30.99
C THR A 315 22.47 -25.81 -29.87
N MET A 316 21.75 -25.84 -28.74
CA MET A 316 22.05 -26.73 -27.61
C MET A 316 21.38 -28.10 -27.73
N GLU A 317 22.19 -29.16 -27.62
CA GLU A 317 21.77 -30.57 -27.73
C GLU A 317 21.51 -31.26 -26.37
N ASP A 318 21.86 -30.61 -25.25
CA ASP A 318 21.69 -31.15 -23.89
C ASP A 318 20.29 -30.85 -23.32
N ASP A 319 19.47 -31.89 -23.14
CA ASP A 319 18.07 -31.79 -22.70
C ASP A 319 17.90 -31.21 -21.29
N SER A 320 18.90 -31.34 -20.39
CA SER A 320 18.79 -30.80 -19.03
C SER A 320 19.00 -29.28 -18.99
N LEU A 321 20.00 -28.79 -19.72
CA LEU A 321 20.30 -27.36 -19.83
C LEU A 321 19.27 -26.63 -20.70
N LYS A 322 18.65 -27.35 -21.64
CA LYS A 322 17.53 -26.84 -22.45
C LYS A 322 16.31 -26.47 -21.60
N GLY A 323 16.04 -27.22 -20.53
CA GLY A 323 14.97 -26.90 -19.59
C GLY A 323 15.19 -25.58 -18.85
N GLU A 324 16.40 -25.38 -18.30
CA GLU A 324 16.79 -24.14 -17.61
C GLU A 324 16.81 -22.94 -18.56
N LEU A 325 17.33 -23.13 -19.78
CA LEU A 325 17.36 -22.07 -20.79
C LEU A 325 15.94 -21.72 -21.31
N GLN A 326 15.04 -22.70 -21.39
CA GLN A 326 13.63 -22.48 -21.74
C GLN A 326 12.89 -21.68 -20.65
N GLU A 327 13.17 -21.95 -19.37
CA GLU A 327 12.61 -21.18 -18.26
C GLU A 327 13.13 -19.74 -18.25
N ALA A 328 14.43 -19.54 -18.50
CA ALA A 328 15.02 -18.22 -18.67
C ALA A 328 14.42 -17.46 -19.87
N LEU A 329 14.20 -18.14 -20.99
CA LEU A 329 13.56 -17.55 -22.17
C LEU A 329 12.10 -17.14 -21.89
N ASN A 330 11.34 -17.99 -21.18
CA ASN A 330 9.97 -17.66 -20.77
C ASN A 330 9.94 -16.43 -19.84
N GLN A 331 10.95 -16.26 -18.98
CA GLN A 331 11.07 -15.08 -18.13
C GLN A 331 11.35 -13.81 -18.95
N VAL A 332 12.23 -13.88 -19.96
CA VAL A 332 12.50 -12.76 -20.88
C VAL A 332 11.26 -12.40 -21.71
N VAL A 333 10.51 -13.40 -22.18
CA VAL A 333 9.22 -13.18 -22.88
C VAL A 333 8.19 -12.51 -21.96
N HIS A 334 8.14 -12.88 -20.68
CA HIS A 334 7.26 -12.23 -19.72
C HIS A 334 7.64 -10.75 -19.52
N GLU A 335 8.93 -10.47 -19.36
CA GLU A 335 9.48 -9.12 -19.22
C GLU A 335 9.17 -8.24 -20.46
N GLU A 336 9.32 -8.79 -21.67
CA GLU A 336 8.94 -8.11 -22.93
C GLU A 336 7.47 -7.72 -22.94
N ASN A 337 6.57 -8.66 -22.60
CA ASN A 337 5.13 -8.42 -22.58
C ASN A 337 4.71 -7.37 -21.53
N GLU A 338 5.37 -7.31 -20.37
CA GLU A 338 5.10 -6.27 -19.38
C GLU A 338 5.52 -4.89 -19.89
N LYS A 339 6.70 -4.80 -20.51
CA LYS A 339 7.24 -3.55 -21.08
C LYS A 339 6.43 -3.05 -22.28
N GLU A 340 5.91 -3.96 -23.12
CA GLU A 340 4.99 -3.61 -24.20
C GLU A 340 3.68 -3.01 -23.67
N ARG A 341 3.10 -3.59 -22.61
CA ARG A 341 1.90 -3.02 -21.96
C ARG A 341 2.17 -1.65 -21.34
N GLU A 342 3.32 -1.46 -20.70
CA GLU A 342 3.73 -0.16 -20.16
C GLU A 342 3.83 0.90 -21.27
N MET A 343 4.39 0.52 -22.43
CA MET A 343 4.47 1.38 -23.61
C MET A 343 3.10 1.72 -24.18
N GLU A 344 2.20 0.74 -24.34
CA GLU A 344 0.84 0.97 -24.84
C GLU A 344 0.07 1.95 -23.94
N ILE A 345 0.22 1.82 -22.62
CA ILE A 345 -0.43 2.70 -21.65
C ILE A 345 0.13 4.13 -21.77
N LEU A 346 1.45 4.29 -21.86
CA LEU A 346 2.09 5.60 -21.99
C LEU A 346 1.77 6.27 -23.34
N SER A 347 1.70 5.48 -24.41
CA SER A 347 1.29 5.94 -25.75
C SER A 347 -0.19 6.35 -25.78
N ALA A 348 -1.07 5.61 -25.11
CA ALA A 348 -2.48 5.97 -24.98
C ALA A 348 -2.69 7.25 -24.14
N MET A 349 -1.83 7.50 -23.15
CA MET A 349 -1.84 8.74 -22.36
C MET A 349 -1.33 9.95 -23.14
N LEU A 350 -0.49 9.76 -24.16
CA LEU A 350 0.01 10.83 -25.02
C LEU A 350 -0.98 11.24 -26.13
N ASN A 351 -1.86 10.31 -26.51
CA ASN A 351 -2.85 10.49 -27.58
C ASN A 351 -4.24 10.93 -27.09
N GLN A 352 -4.42 11.08 -25.76
CA GLN A 352 -5.60 11.69 -25.11
C GLN A 352 -5.33 13.16 -24.84
#